data_AF-A0A399UI74-F1
#
_entry.id   AF-A0A399UI74-F1
#
_cell.length_a   1.000
_cell.length_b   1.000
_cell.length_c   1.000
_cell.angle_alpha   90.00
_cell.angle_beta   90.00
_cell.angle_gamma   90.00
#
_symmetry.space_group_name_H-M   'P 1'
#
loop_
_entity.id
_entity.type
_entity.pdbx_description
1 polymer ?
#
loop_
_entity_poly.entity_id
_entity_poly.type
_entity_poly.pdbx_seq_one_letter_code
_entity_poly.pdbx_strand_id
1 'polypeptide(L)'
;MSTPKPPRPTFFEDTANDRLTAIITALVTEVAGLSDRVATLENLLAAQGVLSPDAVDHHVLTEQEQAARRARHAALTDRVFYVLQEEVDALKGQLGA
;
A
#
# COMPACT_ATOMS: atom_id res chain seq x y z
N MET A 1 -14.76 20.67 -30.77
CA MET A 1 -15.07 19.22 -30.90
C MET A 1 -13.97 18.47 -30.18
N SER A 2 -14.27 17.74 -29.10
CA SER A 2 -13.28 16.91 -28.40
C SER A 2 -13.10 15.63 -29.19
N THR A 3 -11.88 15.31 -29.61
CA THR A 3 -11.57 14.02 -30.24
C THR A 3 -11.81 12.90 -29.23
N PRO A 4 -12.45 11.78 -29.61
CA PRO A 4 -12.66 10.66 -28.71
C PRO A 4 -11.30 10.06 -28.32
N LYS A 5 -11.09 9.86 -27.01
CA LYS A 5 -9.87 9.25 -26.48
C LYS A 5 -9.79 7.79 -26.96
N PRO A 6 -8.62 7.32 -27.45
CA PRO A 6 -8.48 5.93 -27.87
C PRO A 6 -8.82 4.98 -26.71
N PRO A 7 -9.42 3.80 -27.01
CA PRO A 7 -9.74 2.80 -26.01
C PRO A 7 -8.45 2.35 -25.30
N ARG A 8 -8.56 1.98 -24.02
CA ARG A 8 -7.42 1.47 -23.26
C ARG A 8 -6.94 0.16 -23.90
N PRO A 9 -5.62 -0.03 -24.11
CA PRO A 9 -5.10 -1.30 -24.57
C PRO A 9 -5.46 -2.41 -23.58
N THR A 10 -5.83 -3.58 -24.10
CA THR A 10 -6.13 -4.79 -23.34
C THR A 10 -4.96 -5.74 -23.55
N PHE A 11 -4.33 -6.19 -22.47
CA PHE A 11 -3.15 -7.05 -22.53
C PHE A 11 -3.45 -8.49 -22.07
N PHE A 12 -4.49 -8.69 -21.27
CA PHE A 12 -4.88 -10.00 -20.74
C PHE A 12 -6.20 -10.49 -21.32
N GLU A 13 -6.45 -11.80 -21.25
CA GLU A 13 -7.73 -12.40 -21.67
C GLU A 13 -8.89 -11.90 -20.80
N ASP A 14 -8.68 -11.81 -19.49
CA ASP A 14 -9.62 -11.19 -18.56
C ASP A 14 -9.26 -9.72 -18.33
N THR A 15 -10.15 -8.82 -18.78
CA THR A 15 -10.03 -7.38 -18.59
C THR A 15 -9.93 -6.93 -17.12
N ALA A 16 -10.31 -7.78 -16.16
CA ALA A 16 -10.08 -7.54 -14.73
C ALA A 16 -8.57 -7.47 -14.41
N ASN A 17 -7.74 -8.28 -15.06
CA ASN A 17 -6.30 -8.29 -14.85
C ASN A 17 -5.61 -7.01 -15.36
N ASP A 18 -6.10 -6.44 -16.47
CA ASP A 18 -5.63 -5.13 -16.94
C ASP A 18 -5.94 -4.02 -15.92
N ARG A 19 -7.14 -4.06 -15.30
CA ARG A 19 -7.54 -3.10 -14.27
C ARG A 19 -6.70 -3.26 -13.00
N LEU A 20 -6.49 -4.49 -12.55
CA LEU A 20 -5.62 -4.78 -11.40
C LEU A 20 -4.20 -4.31 -11.66
N THR A 21 -3.65 -4.59 -12.84
CA THR A 21 -2.32 -4.13 -13.23
C THR A 21 -2.23 -2.60 -13.17
N ALA A 22 -3.21 -1.89 -13.75
CA ALA A 22 -3.24 -0.43 -13.70
C ALA A 22 -3.31 0.13 -12.26
N ILE A 23 -4.11 -0.50 -11.39
CA ILE A 23 -4.21 -0.13 -9.96
C ILE A 23 -2.86 -0.35 -9.26
N ILE A 24 -2.24 -1.51 -9.46
CA ILE A 24 -0.95 -1.85 -8.84
C ILE A 24 0.14 -0.90 -9.34
N THR A 25 0.20 -0.60 -10.64
CA THR A 25 1.17 0.36 -11.19
C THR A 25 1.01 1.73 -10.55
N ALA A 26 -0.23 2.23 -10.42
CA ALA A 26 -0.49 3.51 -9.76
C ALA A 26 -0.03 3.47 -8.29
N LEU A 27 -0.35 2.41 -7.55
CA LEU A 27 0.09 2.23 -6.15
C LEU A 27 1.61 2.19 -6.03
N VAL A 28 2.32 1.53 -6.93
CA VAL A 28 3.79 1.50 -6.96
C VAL A 28 4.37 2.91 -7.13
N THR A 29 3.78 3.73 -8.00
CA THR A 29 4.20 5.13 -8.18
C THR A 29 4.02 5.93 -6.89
N GLU A 30 2.90 5.77 -6.19
CA GLU A 30 2.67 6.45 -4.91
C GLU A 30 3.64 5.98 -3.81
N VAL A 31 3.92 4.67 -3.74
CA VAL A 31 4.90 4.11 -2.79
C VAL A 31 6.30 4.63 -3.06
N ALA A 32 6.71 4.75 -4.33
CA ALA A 32 7.99 5.36 -4.69
C ALA A 32 8.06 6.82 -4.23
N GLY A 33 7.02 7.62 -4.51
CA GLY A 33 6.96 9.02 -4.07
C GLY A 33 6.99 9.19 -2.55
N LEU A 34 6.33 8.30 -1.80
CA LEU A 34 6.42 8.27 -0.34
C LEU A 34 7.83 7.91 0.15
N SER A 35 8.50 6.96 -0.52
CA SER A 35 9.86 6.53 -0.17
C SER A 35 10.87 7.66 -0.39
N ASP A 36 10.77 8.36 -1.52
CA ASP A 36 11.60 9.54 -1.82
C ASP A 36 11.37 10.66 -0.81
N ARG A 37 10.12 10.88 -0.40
CA ARG A 37 9.78 11.89 0.61
C ARG A 37 10.37 11.54 1.98
N VAL A 38 10.32 10.27 2.39
CA VAL A 38 10.94 9.80 3.65
C VAL A 38 12.45 10.02 3.61
N ALA A 39 13.13 9.58 2.56
CA ALA A 39 14.57 9.80 2.38
C ALA A 39 14.95 11.29 2.39
N THR A 40 14.11 12.14 1.78
CA THR A 40 14.30 13.60 1.80
C THR A 40 14.20 14.15 3.23
N LEU A 41 13.22 13.71 4.02
CA LEU A 41 13.07 14.14 5.41
C LEU A 41 14.27 13.71 6.27
N GLU A 42 14.74 12.47 6.12
CA GLU A 42 15.91 11.95 6.84
C GLU A 42 17.17 12.78 6.52
N ASN A 43 17.42 13.06 5.24
CA ASN A 43 18.53 13.89 4.80
C ASN A 43 18.46 15.33 5.34
N LEU A 44 17.27 15.94 5.35
CA LEU A 44 17.07 17.29 5.89
C LEU A 44 17.30 17.33 7.41
N LEU A 45 16.84 16.33 8.15
CA LEU A 45 17.05 16.24 9.59
C LEU A 45 18.52 15.99 9.93
N ALA A 46 19.22 15.16 9.15
CA ALA A 46 20.65 14.93 9.30
C ALA A 46 21.47 16.20 9.01
N ALA A 47 21.13 16.93 7.94
CA ALA A 47 21.78 18.20 7.60
C ALA A 47 21.59 19.28 8.69
N GLN A 48 20.49 19.21 9.43
CA GLN A 48 20.22 20.09 10.58
C GLN A 48 20.85 19.58 11.90
N GLY A 49 21.51 18.41 11.88
CA GLY A 49 22.09 17.79 13.07
C GLY A 49 21.08 17.22 14.07
N VAL A 50 19.82 17.01 13.64
CA VAL A 50 18.75 16.45 14.50
C VAL A 50 18.89 14.94 14.66
N LEU A 51 19.31 14.25 13.60
CA LEU A 51 19.52 12.80 13.56
C LEU A 51 20.90 12.49 12.95
N SER A 52 21.48 11.34 13.27
CA SER A 52 22.62 10.83 12.49
C SER A 52 22.13 10.29 11.14
N PRO A 53 22.96 10.29 10.08
CA PRO A 53 22.57 9.80 8.75
C PRO A 53 22.09 8.34 8.73
N ASP A 54 22.49 7.54 9.71
CA ASP A 54 22.18 6.12 9.88
C ASP A 54 21.20 5.83 11.03
N ALA A 55 20.60 6.89 11.60
CA ALA A 55 19.76 6.78 12.80
C ALA A 55 18.56 5.86 12.61
N VAL A 56 17.92 5.92 11.44
CA VAL A 56 16.74 5.11 11.10
C VAL A 56 17.11 3.64 10.96
N ASP A 57 18.23 3.34 10.30
CA ASP A 57 18.71 1.97 10.08
C ASP A 57 19.09 1.25 11.40
N HIS A 58 19.57 2.00 12.38
CA HIS A 58 19.97 1.48 13.69
C HIS A 58 18.89 1.64 14.78
N HIS A 59 17.73 2.21 14.44
CA HIS A 59 16.69 2.43 15.42
C HIS A 59 16.02 1.11 15.83
N VAL A 60 16.18 0.75 17.11
CA VAL A 60 15.49 -0.39 17.71
C VAL A 60 14.17 0.07 18.31
N LEU A 61 13.06 -0.40 17.74
CA LEU A 61 11.73 -0.10 18.25
C LEU A 61 11.55 -0.65 19.67
N THR A 62 11.06 0.20 20.57
CA THR A 62 10.56 -0.21 21.87
C THR A 62 9.36 -1.15 21.74
N GLU A 63 9.06 -1.93 22.79
CA GLU A 63 7.89 -2.82 22.79
C GLU A 63 6.57 -2.07 22.50
N GLN A 64 6.46 -0.84 23.02
CA GLN A 64 5.30 0.03 22.80
C GLN A 64 5.17 0.46 21.34
N GLU A 65 6.27 0.87 20.69
CA GLU A 65 6.26 1.25 19.27
C GLU A 65 5.95 0.05 18.36
N GLN A 66 6.50 -1.12 18.68
CA GLN A 66 6.20 -2.36 17.97
C GLN A 66 4.71 -2.71 18.09
N ALA A 67 4.13 -2.62 19.29
CA ALA A 67 2.71 -2.87 19.51
C ALA A 67 1.84 -1.89 18.72
N ALA A 68 2.18 -0.60 18.73
CA ALA A 68 1.48 0.42 17.95
C ALA A 68 1.59 0.18 16.43
N ARG A 69 2.74 -0.28 15.94
CA ARG A 69 2.92 -0.65 14.52
C ARG A 69 2.06 -1.87 14.16
N ARG A 70 2.05 -2.92 14.99
CA ARG A 70 1.20 -4.11 14.79
C ARG A 70 -0.28 -3.76 14.74
N ALA A 71 -0.76 -2.93 15.66
CA ALA A 71 -2.15 -2.50 15.69
C ALA A 71 -2.56 -1.74 14.42
N ARG A 72 -1.71 -0.81 13.95
CA ARG A 72 -1.94 -0.10 12.69
C ARG A 72 -1.97 -1.03 11.48
N HIS A 73 -1.08 -2.03 11.45
CA HIS A 73 -1.02 -3.01 10.35
C HIS A 73 -2.26 -3.90 10.35
N ALA A 74 -2.68 -4.41 11.51
CA ALA A 74 -3.91 -5.18 11.64
C ALA A 74 -5.12 -4.39 11.13
N ALA A 75 -5.29 -3.15 11.59
CA ALA A 75 -6.39 -2.30 11.13
C ALA A 75 -6.34 -1.99 9.62
N LEU A 76 -5.15 -1.91 9.01
CA LEU A 76 -5.02 -1.76 7.56
C LEU A 76 -5.44 -3.04 6.84
N THR A 77 -4.93 -4.20 7.28
CA THR A 77 -5.30 -5.51 6.74
C THR A 77 -6.82 -5.70 6.78
N ASP A 78 -7.45 -5.44 7.92
CA ASP A 78 -8.90 -5.57 8.08
C ASP A 78 -9.66 -4.70 7.07
N ARG A 79 -9.24 -3.45 6.86
CA ARG A 79 -9.88 -2.54 5.90
C ARG A 79 -9.68 -2.98 4.45
N VAL A 80 -8.49 -3.46 4.09
CA VAL A 80 -8.17 -3.87 2.72
C VAL A 80 -8.88 -5.17 2.34
N PHE A 81 -8.98 -6.10 3.29
CA PHE A 81 -9.53 -7.43 3.04
C PHE A 81 -11.00 -7.59 3.44
N TYR A 82 -11.64 -6.55 3.97
CA TYR A 82 -13.03 -6.59 4.41
C TYR A 82 -13.98 -7.21 3.37
N VAL A 83 -13.87 -6.78 2.10
CA VAL A 83 -14.74 -7.28 1.02
C VAL A 83 -14.51 -8.78 0.75
N LEU A 84 -13.25 -9.23 0.76
CA LEU A 84 -12.94 -10.65 0.58
C LEU A 84 -13.45 -11.49 1.76
N GLN A 85 -13.44 -10.93 2.97
CA GLN A 85 -13.98 -11.59 4.14
C GLN A 85 -15.49 -11.81 4.01
N GLU A 86 -16.24 -10.81 3.54
CA GLU A 86 -17.68 -10.94 3.26
C GLU A 86 -17.97 -12.02 2.22
N GLU A 87 -17.18 -12.09 1.15
CA GLU A 87 -17.31 -13.11 0.11
C GLU A 87 -17.03 -14.53 0.66
N VAL A 88 -15.99 -14.69 1.47
CA VAL A 88 -15.65 -15.96 2.12
C VAL A 88 -16.76 -16.41 3.05
N ASP A 89 -17.33 -15.50 3.84
CA ASP A 89 -18.38 -15.84 4.80
C ASP A 89 -19.70 -16.18 4.10
N ALA A 90 -20.03 -15.50 3.00
CA ALA A 90 -21.15 -15.87 2.14
C ALA A 90 -20.97 -17.28 1.54
N LEU A 91 -19.78 -17.61 1.07
CA LEU A 91 -19.47 -18.93 0.51
C LEU A 91 -19.59 -20.04 1.57
N LYS A 92 -19.09 -19.80 2.80
CA LYS A 92 -19.24 -20.74 3.92
C LYS A 92 -20.71 -20.96 4.29
N GLY A 93 -21.53 -19.90 4.27
CA GLY A 93 -22.97 -19.99 4.50
C GLY A 93 -23.70 -20.84 3.45
N GLN A 94 -23.22 -20.81 2.19
CA GLN A 94 -23.76 -21.64 1.11
C GLN A 94 -23.32 -23.10 1.19
N LEU A 95 -22.11 -23.37 1.72
CA LEU A 95 -21.56 -24.72 1.84
C LEU A 95 -22.02 -25.46 3.13
N GLY A 96 -22.50 -24.69 4.12
CA GLY A 96 -23.01 -25.19 5.41
C GLY A 96 -24.53 -25.39 5.47
N ALA A 97 -25.24 -25.26 4.35
CA ALA A 97 -26.68 -25.53 4.17
C ALA A 97 -26.90 -26.71 3.22
#